data_AF-A0A6G0J8Y0-F1
#
_entry.id   AF-A0A6G0J8Y0-F1
#
_cell.length_a   1.000
_cell.length_b   1.000
_cell.length_c   1.000
_cell.angle_alpha   90.00
_cell.angle_beta   90.00
_cell.angle_gamma   90.00
#
_symmetry.space_group_name_H-M   'P 1'
#
loop_
_entity.id
_entity.type
_entity.pdbx_description
1 polymer ?
#
loop_
_entity_poly.entity_id
_entity_poly.type
_entity_poly.pdbx_seq_one_letter_code
_entity_poly.pdbx_strand_id
1 'polypeptide(L)'
;MVWTDLQHSDLMTENLQHSDLMTENLQHSDLMTENLQHSDLMTENLQHSDLMIENLQHSDLMTENLQHSDLMTENLQHSDLMTENLQHSDLMTENLQHSDLMTENLQHSDLMTENLQHSDLMTENLQHSDLMTENLQHSDLMTENLQHSDLMTLQHSDLMTENLQHSDLMTENLQHSDLMNLQHSVLMTENLQHSDLTTENLHRQSIDWSSW
;
A
#
# COMPACT_ATOMS: atom_id res chain seq x y z
N MET A 1 23.94 -17.10 4.27
CA MET A 1 23.18 -15.95 4.77
C MET A 1 23.48 -15.82 6.25
N VAL A 2 23.84 -14.63 6.71
CA VAL A 2 23.99 -14.33 8.14
C VAL A 2 23.01 -13.21 8.40
N TRP A 3 21.93 -13.53 9.10
CA TRP A 3 20.99 -12.54 9.60
C TRP A 3 21.61 -11.82 10.79
N THR A 4 21.48 -10.51 10.83
CA THR A 4 21.99 -9.70 11.93
C THR A 4 20.86 -9.21 12.82
N ASP A 5 21.07 -9.29 14.12
CA ASP A 5 20.23 -8.62 15.12
C ASP A 5 20.80 -7.21 15.34
N LEU A 6 20.00 -6.21 14.98
CA LEU A 6 20.32 -4.80 15.08
C LEU A 6 19.36 -4.06 16.02
N GLN A 7 18.66 -4.75 16.91
CA GLN A 7 17.77 -4.11 17.87
C GLN A 7 18.46 -2.97 18.65
N HIS A 8 17.71 -1.90 18.94
CA HIS A 8 18.19 -0.70 19.61
C HIS A 8 19.39 -0.01 18.93
N SER A 9 19.54 -0.14 17.61
CA SER A 9 20.70 0.37 16.88
C SER A 9 20.29 1.18 15.65
N ASP A 10 20.08 2.48 15.83
CA ASP A 10 19.80 3.39 14.72
C ASP A 10 20.92 3.33 13.67
N LEU A 11 20.54 3.19 12.40
CA LEU A 11 21.43 3.15 11.26
C LEU A 11 21.11 4.30 10.30
N MET A 12 22.07 5.21 10.17
CA MET A 12 22.01 6.28 9.17
C MET A 12 23.19 6.14 8.21
N THR A 13 22.90 6.04 6.91
CA THR A 13 23.90 5.83 5.87
C THR A 13 23.53 6.58 4.60
N GLU A 14 24.51 7.16 3.92
CA GLU A 14 24.28 7.83 2.64
C GLU A 14 24.17 6.82 1.48
N ASN A 15 24.74 5.62 1.63
CA ASN A 15 24.85 4.70 0.50
C ASN A 15 25.00 3.24 0.93
N LEU A 16 24.03 2.41 0.55
CA LEU A 16 24.03 0.95 0.66
C LEU A 16 23.97 0.26 -0.72
N GLN A 17 24.25 0.97 -1.81
CA GLN A 17 24.22 0.43 -3.16
C GLN A 17 25.08 -0.84 -3.31
N HIS A 18 24.55 -1.82 -4.02
CA HIS A 18 25.14 -3.16 -4.19
C HIS A 18 25.42 -3.92 -2.89
N SER A 19 24.71 -3.62 -1.80
CA SER A 19 24.94 -4.19 -0.49
C SER A 19 23.63 -4.61 0.17
N ASP A 20 23.23 -5.87 -0.06
CA ASP A 20 22.06 -6.45 0.59
C ASP A 20 22.15 -6.33 2.12
N LEU A 21 21.04 -5.95 2.75
CA LEU A 21 20.90 -5.86 4.20
C LEU A 21 19.81 -6.84 4.66
N MET A 22 20.24 -7.85 5.43
CA MET A 22 19.36 -8.92 5.91
C MET A 22 19.39 -8.94 7.44
N THR A 23 18.29 -8.55 8.10
CA THR A 23 18.20 -8.43 9.56
C THR A 23 17.12 -9.32 10.16
N GLU A 24 17.44 -10.06 11.21
CA GLU A 24 16.41 -10.81 11.96
C GLU A 24 15.56 -9.83 12.79
N ASN A 25 16.18 -8.76 13.27
CA ASN A 25 15.51 -7.84 14.18
C ASN A 25 16.06 -6.41 14.04
N LEU A 26 15.19 -5.48 13.71
CA LEU A 26 15.40 -4.04 13.72
C LEU A 26 14.52 -3.34 14.76
N GLN A 27 13.90 -4.06 15.69
CA GLN A 27 13.01 -3.49 16.69
C GLN A 27 13.69 -2.35 17.46
N HIS A 28 12.97 -1.24 17.67
CA HIS A 28 13.46 -0.03 18.34
C HIS A 28 14.72 0.58 17.69
N SER A 29 14.80 0.53 16.35
CA SER A 29 15.97 0.97 15.58
C SER A 29 15.52 1.64 14.30
N ASP A 30 15.82 2.92 14.15
CA ASP A 30 15.48 3.64 12.93
C ASP A 30 16.54 3.36 11.85
N LEU A 31 16.10 3.12 10.62
CA LEU A 31 16.99 2.98 9.46
C LEU A 31 16.70 4.06 8.44
N MET A 32 17.72 4.87 8.14
CA MET A 32 17.66 5.92 7.14
C MET A 32 18.78 5.74 6.12
N THR A 33 18.41 5.66 4.83
CA THR A 33 19.37 5.58 3.73
C THR A 33 18.96 6.42 2.52
N GLU A 34 19.92 7.19 1.99
CA GLU A 34 19.68 7.97 0.76
C GLU A 34 19.68 7.07 -0.49
N ASN A 35 20.45 5.98 -0.48
CA ASN A 35 20.60 5.14 -1.67
C ASN A 35 20.68 3.65 -1.30
N LEU A 36 19.67 2.88 -1.71
CA LEU A 36 19.62 1.43 -1.58
C LEU A 36 19.63 0.72 -2.95
N GLN A 37 20.04 1.40 -4.03
CA GLN A 37 19.94 0.86 -5.39
C GLN A 37 20.68 -0.48 -5.56
N HIS A 38 20.12 -1.37 -6.37
CA HIS A 38 20.66 -2.70 -6.64
C HIS A 38 21.00 -3.53 -5.38
N SER A 39 20.18 -3.39 -4.32
CA SER A 39 20.42 -4.03 -3.02
C SER A 39 19.11 -4.39 -2.36
N ASP A 40 18.98 -5.61 -1.86
CA ASP A 40 17.73 -6.00 -1.19
C ASP A 40 17.79 -5.69 0.31
N LEU A 41 16.66 -5.21 0.87
CA LEU A 41 16.47 -5.05 2.31
C LEU A 41 15.41 -6.04 2.79
N MET A 42 15.80 -6.99 3.64
CA MET A 42 14.87 -7.94 4.25
C MET A 42 14.96 -7.87 5.77
N THR A 43 13.82 -7.76 6.44
CA THR A 43 13.73 -7.80 7.90
C THR A 43 12.55 -8.59 8.42
N GLU A 44 12.78 -9.53 9.33
CA GLU A 44 11.68 -10.29 9.96
C GLU A 44 10.89 -9.40 10.95
N ASN A 45 11.57 -8.50 11.67
CA ASN A 45 10.94 -7.66 12.69
C ASN A 45 11.37 -6.20 12.61
N LEU A 46 10.44 -5.31 12.27
CA LEU A 46 10.60 -3.85 12.23
C LEU A 46 9.66 -3.15 13.21
N GLN A 47 9.36 -3.74 14.37
CA GLN A 47 8.46 -3.13 15.34
C GLN A 47 9.05 -1.90 16.04
N HIS A 48 8.25 -0.85 16.23
CA HIS A 48 8.66 0.37 16.93
C HIS A 48 9.91 1.05 16.33
N SER A 49 9.96 1.11 15.01
CA SER A 49 11.14 1.51 14.23
C SER A 49 10.73 2.17 12.92
N ASP A 50 11.35 3.29 12.57
CA ASP A 50 11.03 3.94 11.30
C ASP A 50 12.06 3.60 10.21
N LEU A 51 11.59 3.40 8.98
CA LEU A 51 12.40 3.11 7.81
C LEU A 51 12.20 4.18 6.74
N MET A 52 13.26 4.92 6.42
CA MET A 52 13.25 5.96 5.39
C MET A 52 14.29 5.65 4.31
N ILE A 53 13.82 5.53 3.06
CA ILE A 53 14.67 5.26 1.89
C ILE A 53 14.38 6.28 0.80
N GLU A 54 15.35 7.13 0.46
CA GLU A 54 15.16 8.10 -0.63
C GLU A 54 15.12 7.39 -1.99
N ASN A 55 16.01 6.43 -2.23
CA ASN A 55 16.13 5.77 -3.54
C ASN A 55 16.22 4.24 -3.43
N LEU A 56 15.13 3.58 -3.80
CA LEU A 56 14.95 2.13 -3.84
C LEU A 56 14.72 1.67 -5.28
N GLN A 57 15.69 1.87 -6.17
CA GLN A 57 15.59 1.39 -7.56
C GLN A 57 16.29 0.03 -7.75
N HIS A 58 15.67 -0.86 -8.53
CA HIS A 58 16.20 -2.19 -8.84
C HIS A 58 16.52 -3.02 -7.60
N SER A 59 15.66 -2.96 -6.59
CA SER A 59 15.93 -3.41 -5.22
C SER A 59 14.64 -3.81 -4.52
N ASP A 60 14.60 -4.95 -3.84
CA ASP A 60 13.38 -5.36 -3.15
C ASP A 60 13.43 -5.04 -1.65
N LEU A 61 12.30 -4.61 -1.10
CA LEU A 61 12.10 -4.41 0.33
C LEU A 61 11.05 -5.39 0.84
N MET A 62 11.45 -6.25 1.77
CA MET A 62 10.55 -7.23 2.37
C MET A 62 10.58 -7.15 3.89
N THR A 63 9.41 -7.10 4.50
CA THR A 63 9.27 -7.20 5.95
C THR A 63 8.11 -8.09 6.39
N GLU A 64 8.36 -8.99 7.33
CA GLU A 64 7.29 -9.84 7.87
C GLU A 64 6.43 -9.07 8.88
N ASN A 65 7.02 -8.18 9.68
CA ASN A 65 6.31 -7.53 10.78
C ASN A 65 6.69 -6.05 10.95
N LEU A 66 5.78 -5.17 10.53
CA LEU A 66 5.88 -3.71 10.58
C LEU A 66 4.74 -3.17 11.45
N GLN A 67 4.93 -3.17 12.76
CA GLN A 67 3.94 -2.65 13.71
C GLN A 67 4.46 -1.47 14.50
N HIS A 68 3.63 -0.45 14.68
CA HIS A 68 3.98 0.77 15.41
C HIS A 68 5.20 1.47 14.81
N SER A 69 5.27 1.52 13.48
CA SER A 69 6.45 1.86 12.70
C SER A 69 6.04 2.52 11.39
N ASP A 70 6.80 3.48 10.89
CA ASP A 70 6.51 4.09 9.60
C ASP A 70 7.54 3.69 8.55
N LEU A 71 7.08 3.44 7.32
CA LEU A 71 7.94 3.18 6.16
C LEU A 71 7.69 4.22 5.09
N MET A 72 8.73 4.99 4.77
CA MET A 72 8.70 6.01 3.73
C MET A 72 9.71 5.70 2.64
N THR A 73 9.27 5.72 1.39
CA THR A 73 10.15 5.73 0.22
C THR A 73 9.85 6.90 -0.71
N GLU A 74 10.88 7.62 -1.16
CA GLU A 74 10.66 8.70 -2.15
C GLU A 74 10.60 8.13 -3.58
N ASN A 75 11.51 7.22 -3.92
CA ASN A 75 11.62 6.70 -5.27
C ASN A 75 11.76 5.17 -5.30
N LEU A 76 10.67 4.50 -5.67
CA LEU A 76 10.56 3.05 -5.79
C LEU A 76 10.31 2.71 -7.26
N GLN A 77 11.34 2.24 -7.97
CA GLN A 77 11.21 1.89 -9.38
C GLN A 77 11.93 0.61 -9.74
N HIS A 78 11.27 -0.24 -10.54
CA HIS A 78 11.78 -1.56 -10.90
C HIS A 78 12.14 -2.40 -9.67
N SER A 79 11.32 -2.31 -8.63
CA SER A 79 11.54 -2.80 -7.27
C SER A 79 10.22 -3.26 -6.69
N ASP A 80 10.20 -4.24 -5.79
CA ASP A 80 8.97 -4.63 -5.10
C ASP A 80 9.04 -4.33 -3.59
N LEU A 81 7.90 -3.93 -3.01
CA LEU A 81 7.72 -3.75 -1.57
C LEU A 81 6.68 -4.74 -1.06
N MET A 82 7.10 -5.63 -0.17
CA MET A 82 6.23 -6.62 0.45
C MET A 82 6.23 -6.49 1.97
N THR A 83 5.03 -6.42 2.55
CA THR A 83 4.82 -6.48 4.01
C THR A 83 3.79 -7.54 4.38
N GLU A 84 4.11 -8.52 5.21
CA GLU A 84 3.08 -9.48 5.65
C GLU A 84 2.11 -8.82 6.65
N ASN A 85 2.64 -8.12 7.66
CA ASN A 85 1.83 -7.55 8.73
C ASN A 85 2.16 -6.07 8.98
N LEU A 86 1.23 -5.20 8.59
CA LEU A 86 1.29 -3.75 8.74
C LEU A 86 0.17 -3.28 9.69
N GLN A 87 0.51 -3.00 10.95
CA GLN A 87 -0.49 -2.58 11.94
C GLN A 87 -0.05 -1.42 12.80
N HIS A 88 -0.93 -0.43 12.98
CA HIS A 88 -0.63 0.80 13.71
C HIS A 88 0.59 1.54 13.14
N SER A 89 0.68 1.58 11.81
CA SER A 89 1.87 1.93 11.04
C SER A 89 1.47 2.63 9.75
N ASP A 90 2.28 3.55 9.23
CA ASP A 90 1.99 4.18 7.93
C ASP A 90 3.02 3.79 6.87
N LEU A 91 2.56 3.56 5.63
CA LEU A 91 3.40 3.33 4.46
C LEU A 91 3.19 4.44 3.44
N MET A 92 4.24 5.20 3.18
CA MET A 92 4.22 6.30 2.21
C MET A 92 5.22 6.07 1.08
N THR A 93 4.75 6.21 -0.17
CA THR A 93 5.61 6.21 -1.36
C THR A 93 5.32 7.41 -2.26
N GLU A 94 6.31 8.26 -2.56
CA GLU A 94 6.08 9.40 -3.46
C GLU A 94 6.02 8.97 -4.93
N ASN A 95 6.90 8.05 -5.35
CA ASN A 95 6.95 7.58 -6.72
C ASN A 95 7.13 6.06 -6.80
N LEU A 96 6.11 5.38 -7.33
CA LEU A 96 6.05 3.93 -7.51
C LEU A 96 5.85 3.62 -9.00
N GLN A 97 6.91 3.15 -9.67
CA GLN A 97 6.87 2.91 -11.13
C GLN A 97 7.49 1.59 -11.55
N HIS A 98 6.76 0.80 -12.34
CA HIS A 98 7.20 -0.52 -12.78
C HIS A 98 7.55 -1.43 -11.59
N SER A 99 6.68 -1.45 -10.60
CA SER A 99 6.96 -1.95 -9.25
C SER A 99 5.67 -2.39 -8.59
N ASP A 100 5.72 -3.38 -7.69
CA ASP A 100 4.53 -3.82 -6.99
C ASP A 100 4.62 -3.56 -5.48
N LEU A 101 3.50 -3.15 -4.88
CA LEU A 101 3.34 -3.03 -3.44
C LEU A 101 2.31 -4.05 -2.95
N MET A 102 2.76 -5.00 -2.14
CA MET A 102 1.91 -6.05 -1.57
C MET A 102 1.87 -5.98 -0.05
N THR A 103 0.68 -6.01 0.52
CA THR A 103 0.47 -6.17 1.97
C THR A 103 -0.55 -7.25 2.29
N GLU A 104 -0.22 -8.27 3.08
CA GLU A 104 -1.23 -9.30 3.44
C GLU A 104 -2.24 -8.77 4.47
N ASN A 105 -1.76 -8.08 5.51
CA ASN A 105 -2.61 -7.56 6.58
C ASN A 105 -2.29 -6.09 6.87
N LEU A 106 -3.23 -5.20 6.54
CA LEU A 106 -3.17 -3.77 6.75
C LEU A 106 -4.29 -3.35 7.71
N GLN A 107 -3.94 -3.02 8.96
CA GLN A 107 -4.93 -2.67 9.98
C GLN A 107 -4.54 -1.46 10.82
N HIS A 108 -5.48 -0.53 11.05
CA HIS A 108 -5.23 0.66 11.87
C HIS A 108 -4.03 1.48 11.38
N SER A 109 -3.91 1.61 10.07
CA SER A 109 -2.70 1.98 9.33
C SER A 109 -3.06 2.66 8.02
N ASP A 110 -2.27 3.61 7.52
CA ASP A 110 -2.56 4.25 6.25
C ASP A 110 -1.51 3.90 5.17
N LEU A 111 -1.97 3.71 3.94
CA LEU A 111 -1.12 3.53 2.75
C LEU A 111 -1.35 4.70 1.80
N MET A 112 -0.30 5.49 1.58
CA MET A 112 -0.35 6.63 0.67
C MET A 112 0.68 6.48 -0.45
N THR A 113 0.23 6.61 -1.71
CA THR A 113 1.10 6.71 -2.88
C THR A 113 0.78 7.96 -3.69
N GLU A 114 1.76 8.85 -3.90
CA GLU A 114 1.49 10.05 -4.71
C GLU A 114 1.42 9.70 -6.21
N ASN A 115 2.37 8.91 -6.72
CA ASN A 115 2.42 8.50 -8.11
C ASN A 115 2.56 6.98 -8.26
N LEU A 116 1.51 6.32 -8.78
CA LEU A 116 1.48 4.90 -9.09
C LEU A 116 1.34 4.70 -10.60
N GLN A 117 2.40 4.22 -11.26
CA GLN A 117 2.42 4.05 -12.71
C GLN A 117 2.95 2.70 -13.14
N HIS A 118 2.24 1.99 -14.02
CA HIS A 118 2.67 0.67 -14.52
C HIS A 118 3.01 -0.33 -13.40
N SER A 119 2.19 -0.32 -12.35
CA SER A 119 2.50 -0.90 -11.04
C SER A 119 1.23 -1.42 -10.38
N ASP A 120 1.29 -2.46 -9.57
CA ASP A 120 0.12 -2.97 -8.88
C ASP A 120 0.22 -2.75 -7.37
N LEU A 121 -0.91 -2.38 -6.74
CA LEU A 121 -1.05 -2.33 -5.29
C LEU A 121 -2.07 -3.39 -4.86
N MET A 122 -1.60 -4.37 -4.10
CA MET A 122 -2.40 -5.48 -3.60
C MET A 122 -2.46 -5.49 -2.08
N THR A 123 -3.66 -5.65 -1.53
CA THR A 123 -3.86 -5.88 -0.10
C THR A 123 -4.85 -7.01 0.15
N GLU A 124 -4.49 -8.07 0.88
CA GLU A 124 -5.48 -9.13 1.15
C GLU A 124 -6.53 -8.64 2.17
N ASN A 125 -6.10 -8.03 3.28
CA ASN A 125 -6.98 -7.52 4.32
C ASN A 125 -6.70 -6.07 4.66
N LEU A 126 -7.67 -5.19 4.42
CA LEU A 126 -7.62 -3.77 4.72
C LEU A 126 -8.74 -3.42 5.70
N GLN A 127 -8.38 -3.13 6.96
CA GLN A 127 -9.37 -2.87 8.01
C GLN A 127 -9.01 -1.68 8.91
N HIS A 128 -9.97 -0.77 9.11
CA HIS A 128 -9.75 0.43 9.94
C HIS A 128 -8.58 1.29 9.47
N SER A 129 -8.46 1.44 8.16
CA SER A 129 -7.26 1.92 7.48
C SER A 129 -7.62 2.68 6.22
N ASP A 130 -6.80 3.63 5.80
CA ASP A 130 -7.06 4.37 4.56
C ASP A 130 -6.03 4.05 3.47
N LEU A 131 -6.49 3.94 2.22
CA LEU A 131 -5.64 3.81 1.03
C LEU A 131 -5.87 5.01 0.12
N MET A 132 -4.81 5.77 -0.13
CA MET A 132 -4.87 6.95 -0.99
C MET A 132 -3.82 6.89 -2.10
N THR A 133 -4.28 7.05 -3.35
CA THR A 133 -3.41 7.22 -4.51
C THR A 133 -3.78 8.48 -5.30
N GLU A 134 -2.88 9.46 -5.40
CA GLU A 134 -3.19 10.68 -6.14
C GLU A 134 -3.18 10.46 -7.66
N ASN A 135 -2.05 10.01 -8.21
CA ASN A 135 -1.93 9.74 -9.64
C ASN A 135 -1.83 8.24 -9.88
N LEU A 136 -2.85 7.67 -10.52
CA LEU A 136 -2.91 6.26 -10.85
C LEU A 136 -3.04 6.07 -12.36
N GLN A 137 -2.06 5.41 -12.97
CA GLN A 137 -1.99 5.22 -14.42
C GLN A 137 -1.51 3.83 -14.78
N HIS A 138 -2.27 3.12 -15.61
CA HIS A 138 -1.90 1.77 -16.09
C HIS A 138 -1.51 0.83 -14.95
N SER A 139 -2.28 0.86 -13.87
CA SER A 139 -1.98 0.27 -12.58
C SER A 139 -3.28 -0.30 -12.00
N ASP A 140 -3.19 -1.43 -11.31
CA ASP A 140 -4.36 -2.07 -10.70
C ASP A 140 -4.34 -1.89 -9.17
N LEU A 141 -5.50 -1.63 -8.58
CA LEU A 141 -5.72 -1.72 -7.15
C LEU A 141 -6.55 -2.97 -6.84
N MET A 142 -6.01 -3.85 -6.00
CA MET A 142 -6.70 -5.07 -5.58
C MET A 142 -6.79 -5.14 -4.06
N THR A 143 -8.00 -5.35 -3.55
CA THR A 143 -8.21 -5.64 -2.13
C THR A 143 -9.19 -6.79 -1.94
N GLU A 144 -8.81 -7.90 -1.33
CA GLU A 144 -9.79 -8.99 -1.12
C GLU A 144 -10.86 -8.58 -0.10
N ASN A 145 -10.44 -8.09 1.07
CA ASN A 145 -11.33 -7.63 2.13
C ASN A 145 -11.08 -6.17 2.48
N LEU A 146 -12.06 -5.30 2.20
CA LEU A 146 -12.03 -3.88 2.54
C LEU A 146 -13.14 -3.57 3.54
N GLN A 147 -12.78 -3.26 4.79
CA GLN A 147 -13.75 -3.03 5.86
C GLN A 147 -13.43 -1.81 6.73
N HIS A 148 -14.42 -0.97 7.04
CA HIS A 148 -14.25 0.18 7.95
C HIS A 148 -13.11 1.12 7.56
N SER A 149 -12.96 1.35 6.25
CA SER A 149 -11.76 1.88 5.63
C SER A 149 -12.11 2.74 4.43
N ASP A 150 -11.34 3.80 4.15
CA ASP A 150 -11.58 4.64 2.99
C ASP A 150 -10.55 4.38 1.88
N LEU A 151 -11.01 4.36 0.63
CA LEU A 151 -10.15 4.26 -0.54
C LEU A 151 -10.36 5.48 -1.43
N MET A 152 -9.29 6.22 -1.71
CA MET A 152 -9.31 7.42 -2.54
C MET A 152 -8.35 7.30 -3.73
N THR A 153 -8.86 7.48 -4.95
CA THR A 153 -8.03 7.67 -6.16
C THR A 153 -8.43 8.92 -6.93
N LEU A 154 -7.47 9.70 -7.46
CA LEU A 154 -7.80 10.92 -8.23
C LEU A 154 -7.69 10.75 -9.75
N GLN A 155 -7.52 9.52 -10.27
CA GLN A 155 -7.41 9.26 -11.72
C GLN A 155 -8.09 7.93 -12.12
N HIS A 156 -7.84 7.48 -13.36
CA HIS A 156 -8.43 6.27 -13.91
C HIS A 156 -7.87 5.06 -13.19
N SER A 157 -8.71 4.37 -12.42
CA SER A 157 -8.31 3.16 -11.71
C SER A 157 -9.16 1.97 -12.11
N ASP A 158 -8.48 0.85 -12.30
CA ASP A 158 -9.09 -0.47 -12.25
C ASP A 158 -9.02 -0.91 -10.78
N LEU A 159 -10.18 -1.22 -10.20
CA LEU A 159 -10.32 -1.61 -8.80
C LEU A 159 -11.03 -2.96 -8.70
N MET A 160 -10.41 -3.90 -8.00
CA MET A 160 -11.03 -5.17 -7.65
C MET A 160 -11.21 -5.27 -6.14
N THR A 161 -12.44 -5.56 -5.71
CA THR A 161 -12.72 -5.87 -4.30
C THR A 161 -13.73 -7.00 -4.15
N GLU A 162 -13.35 -8.07 -3.47
CA GLU A 162 -14.26 -9.21 -3.24
C GLU A 162 -15.26 -8.95 -2.11
N ASN A 163 -14.86 -8.17 -1.11
CA ASN A 163 -15.68 -7.90 0.06
C ASN A 163 -15.56 -6.45 0.55
N LEU A 164 -16.50 -5.60 0.15
CA LEU A 164 -16.54 -4.19 0.51
C LEU A 164 -17.59 -3.90 1.60
N GLN A 165 -17.18 -3.61 2.83
CA GLN A 165 -18.14 -3.37 3.92
C GLN A 165 -17.82 -2.15 4.78
N HIS A 166 -18.81 -1.30 5.05
CA HIS A 166 -18.65 -0.15 5.93
C HIS A 166 -17.50 0.80 5.52
N SER A 167 -17.29 0.94 4.21
CA SER A 167 -16.15 1.63 3.62
C SER A 167 -16.59 2.65 2.59
N ASP A 168 -15.88 3.77 2.48
CA ASP A 168 -16.15 4.77 1.46
C ASP A 168 -15.11 4.68 0.34
N LEU A 169 -15.60 4.57 -0.90
CA LEU A 169 -14.79 4.59 -2.12
C LEU A 169 -14.99 5.94 -2.81
N MET A 170 -13.91 6.71 -2.98
CA MET A 170 -13.92 7.97 -3.72
C MET A 170 -12.95 7.91 -4.90
N THR A 171 -13.45 8.09 -6.11
CA THR A 171 -12.62 8.05 -7.32
C THR A 171 -13.12 8.96 -8.42
N GLU A 172 -12.23 9.66 -9.12
CA GLU A 172 -12.63 10.48 -10.27
C GLU A 172 -13.21 9.61 -11.41
N ASN A 173 -12.55 8.50 -11.75
CA ASN A 173 -13.00 7.63 -12.85
C ASN A 173 -12.70 6.16 -12.57
N LEU A 174 -13.77 5.38 -12.43
CA LEU A 174 -13.71 3.94 -12.19
C LEU A 174 -13.96 3.18 -13.50
N GLN A 175 -12.93 2.47 -13.98
CA GLN A 175 -13.00 1.64 -15.20
C GLN A 175 -12.69 0.18 -14.86
N HIS A 176 -13.24 -0.75 -15.65
CA HIS A 176 -12.92 -2.19 -15.56
C HIS A 176 -12.92 -2.79 -14.14
N SER A 177 -13.77 -2.27 -13.26
CA SER A 177 -13.72 -2.57 -11.84
C SER A 177 -14.73 -3.64 -11.45
N ASP A 178 -14.33 -4.54 -10.57
CA ASP A 178 -15.18 -5.61 -10.06
C ASP A 178 -15.33 -5.44 -8.55
N LEU A 179 -16.49 -4.91 -8.13
CA LEU A 179 -16.82 -4.73 -6.71
C LEU A 179 -17.90 -5.72 -6.29
N MET A 180 -17.57 -6.52 -5.27
CA MET A 180 -18.45 -7.55 -4.74
C MET A 180 -18.79 -7.32 -3.27
N ASN A 181 -19.96 -7.83 -2.87
CA ASN A 181 -20.47 -7.80 -1.50
C ASN A 181 -20.50 -6.41 -0.85
N LEU A 182 -20.98 -5.39 -1.58
CA LEU A 182 -21.08 -4.02 -1.07
C LEU A 182 -22.14 -3.93 0.05
N GLN A 183 -21.70 -3.77 1.30
CA GLN A 183 -22.59 -3.64 2.47
C GLN A 183 -22.27 -2.40 3.29
N HIS A 184 -23.25 -1.50 3.45
CA HIS A 184 -23.08 -0.25 4.22
C HIS A 184 -21.90 0.61 3.76
N SER A 185 -21.53 0.51 2.48
CA SER A 185 -20.43 1.22 1.85
C SER A 185 -20.96 2.31 0.93
N VAL A 186 -20.19 3.38 0.77
CA VAL A 186 -20.49 4.48 -0.16
C VAL A 186 -19.55 4.40 -1.35
N LEU A 187 -20.08 4.61 -2.56
CA LEU A 187 -19.28 4.79 -3.77
C LEU A 187 -19.56 6.20 -4.32
N MET A 188 -18.53 7.03 -4.37
CA MET A 188 -18.55 8.35 -5.00
C MET A 188 -17.61 8.34 -6.20
N THR A 189 -18.17 8.42 -7.40
CA THR A 189 -17.37 8.58 -8.62
C THR A 189 -18.05 9.47 -9.65
N GLU A 190 -17.25 10.24 -10.40
CA GLU A 190 -17.76 11.05 -11.50
C GLU A 190 -18.06 10.21 -12.75
N ASN A 191 -17.34 9.10 -12.94
CA ASN A 191 -17.49 8.25 -14.11
C ASN A 191 -17.34 6.76 -13.76
N LEU A 192 -18.30 5.94 -14.21
CA LEU A 192 -18.31 4.50 -14.02
C LEU A 192 -18.45 3.79 -15.37
N GLN A 193 -17.41 3.08 -15.81
CA GLN A 193 -17.39 2.41 -17.10
C GLN A 193 -16.90 0.97 -16.99
N HIS A 194 -17.50 0.07 -17.76
CA HIS A 194 -17.06 -1.33 -17.86
C HIS A 194 -16.87 -2.04 -16.51
N SER A 195 -17.60 -1.62 -15.48
CA SER A 195 -17.47 -2.12 -14.10
C SER A 195 -18.66 -3.01 -13.71
N ASP A 196 -18.39 -4.09 -12.98
CA ASP A 196 -19.41 -4.96 -12.38
C ASP A 196 -19.59 -4.62 -10.89
N LEU A 197 -20.84 -4.44 -10.49
CA LEU A 197 -21.24 -4.15 -9.10
C LEU A 197 -22.22 -5.23 -8.65
N THR A 198 -21.71 -6.28 -8.00
CA THR A 198 -22.55 -7.38 -7.52
C THR A 198 -22.98 -7.13 -6.07
N THR A 199 -24.29 -7.02 -5.85
CA THR A 199 -24.86 -6.72 -4.52
C THR A 199 -25.84 -7.82 -4.12
N GLU A 200 -25.40 -8.75 -3.26
CA GLU A 200 -26.31 -9.82 -2.81
C GLU A 200 -27.28 -9.36 -1.70
N ASN A 201 -27.17 -8.14 -1.14
CA ASN A 201 -28.09 -7.63 -0.11
C ASN A 201 -28.27 -6.10 -0.10
N LEU A 202 -29.00 -5.53 -1.06
CA LEU A 202 -29.37 -4.10 -1.02
C LEU A 202 -30.42 -3.81 0.07
N HIS A 203 -29.98 -3.18 1.17
CA HIS A 203 -30.83 -2.23 1.90
C HIS A 203 -30.43 -0.80 1.52
N ARG A 204 -31.19 -0.24 0.57
CA ARG A 204 -31.26 1.18 0.15
C ARG A 204 -30.27 2.10 0.89
N GLN A 205 -29.17 2.50 0.24
CA GLN A 205 -28.55 3.81 0.48
C GLN A 205 -28.06 4.40 -0.85
N SER A 206 -27.98 5.72 -0.88
CA SER A 206 -28.04 6.59 -2.05
C SER A 206 -26.82 6.47 -2.97
N ILE A 207 -27.04 5.95 -4.18
CA ILE A 207 -26.23 6.38 -5.32
C ILE A 207 -26.75 7.79 -5.66
N ASP A 208 -25.97 8.83 -5.38
CA ASP A 208 -26.31 10.18 -5.81
C ASP A 208 -26.00 10.34 -7.29
N TRP A 209 -27.04 10.27 -8.12
CA TRP A 209 -26.95 10.45 -9.58
C TRP A 209 -27.00 11.94 -10.00
N SER A 210 -26.77 12.91 -9.09
CA SER A 210 -27.09 14.33 -9.36
C SER A 210 -26.13 15.11 -10.25
N SER A 211 -25.16 14.47 -10.91
CA SER A 211 -24.22 15.12 -11.84
C SER A 211 -24.21 14.59 -13.29
N TRP A 212 -25.23 13.84 -13.72
CA TRP A 212 -25.45 13.48 -15.14
C TRP A 212 -26.14 14.57 -15.95
#